data_AF-A0A7J3TWN0-F1
#
_entry.id   AF-A0A7J3TWN0-F1
#
_cell.length_a   1.000
_cell.length_b   1.000
_cell.length_c   1.000
_cell.angle_alpha   90.00
_cell.angle_beta   90.00
_cell.angle_gamma   90.00
#
_symmetry.space_group_name_H-M   'P 1'
#
loop_
_entity.id
_entity.type
_entity.pdbx_description
1 polymer ?
#
loop_
_entity_poly.entity_id
_entity_poly.type
_entity_poly.pdbx_seq_one_letter_code
_entity_poly.pdbx_strand_id
1 'polypeptide(L)'
;MKQLSKEKKSILELLWRVNRSLDLESIVRETGLKTRSIIVHLSTLRKMGYVSITDEGLYSLTDKGKEALGFPKIDKDLAIRLLSKVPQEKAFHFYIEIDKPLMVSADSLTDFYEKIQSIDVKSIEFHTSRRDFELWIHFLGDVELAKRLSMLREANLTGEELKRRIYETVKSRCEELQRMVSS
;
A
#
# COMPACT_ATOMS: atom_id res chain seq x y z
N MET A 1 -11.49 -18.68 -14.54
CA MET A 1 -11.15 -17.28 -14.84
C MET A 1 -10.15 -17.25 -15.99
N LYS A 2 -10.36 -16.47 -17.05
CA LYS A 2 -9.32 -16.30 -18.09
C LYS A 2 -8.11 -15.61 -17.46
N GLN A 3 -6.95 -16.22 -17.56
CA GLN A 3 -5.71 -15.67 -17.04
C GLN A 3 -5.40 -14.34 -17.76
N LEU A 4 -5.10 -13.30 -16.99
CA LEU A 4 -4.67 -12.00 -17.52
C LEU A 4 -3.39 -12.20 -18.37
N SER A 5 -3.33 -11.54 -19.54
CA SER A 5 -2.08 -11.55 -20.32
C SER A 5 -0.99 -10.79 -19.58
N LYS A 6 0.27 -11.08 -19.91
CA LYS A 6 1.45 -10.49 -19.25
C LYS A 6 1.41 -8.96 -19.28
N GLU A 7 0.99 -8.37 -20.41
CA GLU A 7 0.88 -6.92 -20.61
C GLU A 7 -0.22 -6.31 -19.75
N LYS A 8 -1.38 -6.98 -19.64
CA LYS A 8 -2.46 -6.49 -18.77
C LYS A 8 -2.02 -6.54 -17.31
N LYS A 9 -1.35 -7.61 -16.91
CA LYS A 9 -0.82 -7.75 -15.55
C LYS A 9 0.24 -6.69 -15.25
N SER A 10 1.16 -6.39 -16.18
CA SER A 10 2.17 -5.35 -15.97
C SER A 10 1.56 -3.94 -15.81
N ILE A 11 0.47 -3.64 -16.52
CA ILE A 11 -0.26 -2.37 -16.34
C ILE A 11 -0.90 -2.30 -14.94
N LEU A 12 -1.55 -3.37 -14.49
CA LEU A 12 -2.15 -3.41 -13.15
C LEU A 12 -1.08 -3.31 -12.05
N GLU A 13 0.04 -4.02 -12.20
CA GLU A 13 1.18 -3.96 -11.27
C GLU A 13 1.79 -2.55 -11.21
N LEU A 14 1.90 -1.86 -12.36
CA LEU A 14 2.36 -0.48 -12.40
C LEU A 14 1.42 0.45 -11.61
N LEU A 15 0.12 0.39 -11.89
CA LEU A 15 -0.87 1.25 -11.21
C LEU A 15 -0.90 0.98 -9.70
N TRP A 16 -0.78 -0.29 -9.30
CA TRP A 16 -0.67 -0.67 -7.90
C TRP A 16 0.61 -0.12 -7.23
N ARG A 17 1.77 -0.30 -7.89
CA ARG A 17 3.09 0.14 -7.41
C ARG A 17 3.17 1.65 -7.24
N VAL A 18 2.65 2.40 -8.21
CA VAL A 18 2.72 3.86 -8.23
C VAL A 18 1.70 4.48 -7.25
N ASN A 19 0.63 3.74 -6.92
CA ASN A 19 -0.37 4.11 -5.91
C ASN A 19 -1.00 5.51 -6.12
N ARG A 20 -1.15 5.92 -7.37
CA ARG A 20 -1.85 7.13 -7.80
C ARG A 20 -2.38 6.96 -9.22
N SER A 21 -3.27 7.84 -9.64
CA SER A 21 -3.76 7.85 -11.02
C SER A 21 -2.65 8.27 -11.99
N LEU A 22 -2.59 7.66 -13.18
CA LEU A 22 -1.59 7.91 -14.21
C LEU A 22 -2.24 8.23 -15.56
N ASP A 23 -1.69 9.19 -16.28
CA ASP A 23 -2.03 9.44 -17.69
C ASP A 23 -1.47 8.32 -18.60
N LEU A 24 -1.97 8.29 -19.84
CA LEU A 24 -1.55 7.31 -20.85
C LEU A 24 -0.05 7.38 -21.14
N GLU A 25 0.53 8.58 -21.23
CA GLU A 25 1.94 8.78 -21.58
C GLU A 25 2.87 8.19 -20.52
N SER A 26 2.51 8.36 -19.25
CA SER A 26 3.20 7.81 -18.10
C SER A 26 3.11 6.30 -18.07
N ILE A 27 1.96 5.71 -18.40
CA ILE A 27 1.82 4.24 -18.52
C ILE A 27 2.67 3.70 -19.68
N VAL A 28 2.69 4.40 -20.82
CA VAL A 28 3.54 4.04 -21.97
C VAL A 28 5.01 4.06 -21.58
N ARG A 29 5.46 5.14 -20.94
CA ARG A 29 6.85 5.32 -20.52
C ARG A 29 7.29 4.26 -19.52
N GLU A 30 6.49 3.98 -18.50
CA GLU A 30 6.85 3.06 -17.41
C GLU A 30 6.76 1.58 -17.81
N THR A 31 5.83 1.21 -18.72
CA THR A 31 5.70 -0.18 -19.17
C THR A 31 6.57 -0.52 -20.38
N GLY A 32 6.99 0.48 -21.16
CA GLY A 32 7.72 0.30 -22.42
C GLY A 32 6.90 -0.36 -23.54
N LEU A 33 5.59 -0.56 -23.35
CA LEU A 33 4.72 -1.19 -24.34
C LEU A 33 4.32 -0.19 -25.44
N LYS A 34 4.03 -0.72 -26.65
CA LYS A 34 3.55 0.10 -27.76
C LYS A 34 2.21 0.77 -27.42
N THR A 35 2.08 2.06 -27.70
CA THR A 35 0.87 2.86 -27.40
C THR A 35 -0.43 2.20 -27.85
N ARG A 36 -0.48 1.69 -29.10
CA ARG A 36 -1.68 1.00 -29.63
C ARG A 36 -2.06 -0.23 -28.81
N SER A 37 -1.08 -0.98 -28.31
CA SER A 37 -1.31 -2.14 -27.44
C SER A 37 -1.84 -1.71 -26.08
N ILE A 38 -1.26 -0.66 -25.47
CA ILE A 38 -1.72 -0.13 -24.18
C ILE A 38 -3.18 0.33 -24.26
N ILE A 39 -3.57 1.08 -25.29
CA ILE A 39 -4.95 1.58 -25.45
C ILE A 39 -5.94 0.40 -25.47
N VAL A 40 -5.64 -0.67 -26.21
CA VAL A 40 -6.46 -1.88 -26.26
C VAL A 40 -6.52 -2.58 -24.91
N HIS A 41 -5.39 -2.69 -24.21
CA HIS A 41 -5.33 -3.30 -22.89
C HIS A 41 -6.10 -2.49 -21.84
N LEU A 42 -5.91 -1.17 -21.78
CA LEU A 42 -6.63 -0.27 -20.87
C LEU A 42 -8.14 -0.29 -21.13
N SER A 43 -8.57 -0.27 -22.40
CA SER A 43 -9.99 -0.43 -22.75
C SER A 43 -10.55 -1.75 -22.23
N THR A 44 -9.82 -2.84 -22.39
CA THR A 44 -10.23 -4.16 -21.90
C THR A 44 -10.28 -4.20 -20.37
N LEU A 45 -9.23 -3.72 -19.70
CA LEU A 45 -9.14 -3.66 -18.24
C LEU A 45 -10.27 -2.81 -17.64
N ARG A 46 -10.62 -1.70 -18.30
CA ARG A 46 -11.76 -0.86 -17.91
C ARG A 46 -13.08 -1.60 -18.04
N LYS A 47 -13.32 -2.30 -19.15
CA LYS A 47 -14.52 -3.15 -19.35
C LYS A 47 -14.63 -4.26 -18.31
N MET A 48 -13.49 -4.79 -17.85
CA MET A 48 -13.46 -5.80 -16.77
C MET A 48 -13.72 -5.18 -15.38
N GLY A 49 -13.68 -3.85 -15.27
CA GLY A 49 -13.79 -3.11 -14.02
C GLY A 49 -12.52 -3.17 -13.18
N TYR A 50 -11.34 -3.44 -13.77
CA TYR A 50 -10.07 -3.51 -13.04
C TYR A 50 -9.38 -2.15 -12.94
N VAL A 51 -9.64 -1.26 -13.88
CA VAL A 51 -9.18 0.13 -13.86
C VAL A 51 -10.36 1.07 -14.04
N SER A 52 -10.30 2.21 -13.37
CA SER A 52 -11.18 3.37 -13.57
C SER A 52 -10.43 4.48 -14.29
N ILE A 53 -11.18 5.43 -14.85
CA ILE A 53 -10.64 6.66 -15.42
C ILE A 53 -11.31 7.84 -14.73
N THR A 54 -10.54 8.84 -14.33
CA THR A 54 -11.07 10.10 -13.79
C THR A 54 -11.57 11.00 -14.91
N ASP A 55 -12.24 12.10 -14.57
CA ASP A 55 -12.72 13.07 -15.56
C ASP A 55 -11.56 13.75 -16.31
N GLU A 56 -10.38 13.83 -15.69
CA GLU A 56 -9.13 14.32 -16.28
C GLU A 56 -8.41 13.26 -17.15
N GLY A 57 -9.02 12.09 -17.37
CA GLY A 57 -8.46 11.04 -18.22
C GLY A 57 -7.35 10.21 -17.55
N LEU A 58 -7.20 10.29 -16.23
CA LEU A 58 -6.18 9.54 -15.49
C LEU A 58 -6.69 8.15 -15.09
N TYR A 59 -5.87 7.13 -15.32
CA TYR A 59 -6.19 5.75 -14.98
C TYR A 59 -5.80 5.42 -13.55
N SER A 60 -6.71 4.81 -12.80
CA SER A 60 -6.47 4.31 -11.44
C SER A 60 -6.85 2.84 -11.31
N LEU A 61 -6.19 2.15 -10.39
CA LEU A 61 -6.51 0.77 -10.05
C LEU A 61 -7.75 0.73 -9.14
N THR A 62 -8.66 -0.19 -9.42
CA THR A 62 -9.85 -0.46 -8.58
C THR A 62 -9.59 -1.61 -7.61
N ASP A 63 -10.45 -1.80 -6.62
CA ASP A 63 -10.39 -2.96 -5.70
C ASP A 63 -10.45 -4.29 -6.45
N LYS A 64 -11.33 -4.40 -7.46
CA LYS A 64 -11.40 -5.56 -8.34
C LYS A 64 -10.12 -5.79 -9.14
N GLY A 65 -9.42 -4.71 -9.49
CA GLY A 65 -8.08 -4.75 -10.09
C GLY A 65 -7.01 -5.29 -9.12
N LYS A 66 -7.09 -4.91 -7.84
CA LYS A 66 -6.22 -5.46 -6.78
C LYS A 66 -6.50 -6.95 -6.55
N GLU A 67 -7.77 -7.36 -6.53
CA GLU A 67 -8.15 -8.78 -6.47
C GLU A 67 -7.56 -9.57 -7.66
N ALA A 68 -7.57 -8.98 -8.85
CA ALA A 68 -6.99 -9.59 -10.04
C ALA A 68 -5.45 -9.73 -9.98
N LEU A 69 -4.77 -8.95 -9.12
CA LEU A 69 -3.35 -9.10 -8.78
C LEU A 69 -3.10 -10.13 -7.68
N GLY A 70 -4.15 -10.71 -7.10
CA GLY A 70 -4.08 -11.71 -6.05
C GLY A 70 -4.13 -11.14 -4.63
N PHE A 71 -4.45 -9.85 -4.46
CA PHE A 71 -4.75 -9.32 -3.12
C PHE A 71 -6.10 -9.84 -2.64
N PRO A 72 -6.25 -10.15 -1.34
CA PRO A 72 -7.53 -10.56 -0.80
C PRO A 72 -8.52 -9.41 -0.91
N LYS A 73 -9.79 -9.75 -1.18
CA LYS A 73 -10.88 -8.78 -1.07
C LYS A 73 -10.99 -8.30 0.37
N ILE A 74 -11.16 -7.00 0.55
CA ILE A 74 -11.44 -6.38 1.84
C ILE A 74 -12.91 -6.02 1.87
N ASP A 75 -13.65 -6.69 2.75
CA ASP A 75 -15.02 -6.30 3.08
C ASP A 75 -15.04 -5.28 4.22
N LYS A 76 -16.23 -4.73 4.47
CA LYS A 76 -16.45 -3.72 5.50
C LYS A 76 -16.03 -4.21 6.89
N ASP A 77 -16.30 -5.47 7.22
CA ASP A 77 -15.97 -6.06 8.53
C ASP A 77 -14.45 -6.21 8.71
N LEU A 78 -13.72 -6.63 7.68
CA LEU A 78 -12.27 -6.64 7.69
C LEU A 78 -11.70 -5.23 7.79
N ALA A 79 -12.25 -4.26 7.05
CA ALA A 79 -11.80 -2.86 7.13
C ALA A 79 -11.97 -2.27 8.53
N ILE A 80 -13.13 -2.50 9.18
CA ILE A 80 -13.37 -2.11 10.58
C ILE A 80 -12.33 -2.74 11.50
N ARG A 81 -12.06 -4.04 11.35
CA ARG A 81 -11.09 -4.76 12.17
C ARG A 81 -9.67 -4.23 12.00
N LEU A 82 -9.25 -3.92 10.77
CA LEU A 82 -7.93 -3.36 10.47
C LEU A 82 -7.74 -1.96 11.05
N LEU A 83 -8.82 -1.17 11.13
CA LEU A 83 -8.81 0.16 11.75
C LEU A 83 -9.00 0.14 13.26
N SER A 84 -9.42 -1.00 13.83
CA SER A 84 -9.69 -1.13 15.26
C SER A 84 -8.41 -1.19 16.08
N LYS A 85 -8.53 -0.78 17.35
CA LYS A 85 -7.46 -0.95 18.32
C LYS A 85 -7.19 -2.42 18.62
N VAL A 86 -5.93 -2.74 18.86
CA VAL A 86 -5.49 -4.03 19.38
C VAL A 86 -5.11 -3.92 20.86
N PRO A 87 -5.19 -5.02 21.63
CA PRO A 87 -4.66 -5.09 22.99
C PRO A 87 -3.17 -4.73 23.06
N GLN A 88 -2.70 -4.27 24.22
CA GLN A 88 -1.33 -3.80 24.42
C GLN A 88 -0.26 -4.85 24.07
N GLU A 89 -0.57 -6.13 24.26
CA GLU A 89 0.32 -7.26 23.94
C GLU A 89 0.50 -7.46 22.42
N LYS A 90 -0.41 -6.89 21.63
CA LYS A 90 -0.41 -6.92 20.16
C LYS A 90 -0.04 -5.58 19.54
N ALA A 91 0.11 -4.53 20.34
CA ALA A 91 0.53 -3.20 19.89
C ALA A 91 1.94 -3.26 19.28
N PHE A 92 2.22 -2.34 18.36
CA PHE A 92 3.58 -2.16 17.86
C PHE A 92 4.39 -1.39 18.90
N HIS A 93 5.52 -1.91 19.35
CA HIS A 93 6.40 -1.25 20.33
C HIS A 93 7.63 -0.71 19.63
N PHE A 94 7.93 0.58 19.83
CA PHE A 94 9.06 1.23 19.16
C PHE A 94 10.35 1.10 19.96
N TYR A 95 11.44 0.83 19.24
CA TYR A 95 12.79 0.66 19.72
C TYR A 95 13.73 1.48 18.86
N ILE A 96 14.79 2.02 19.47
CA ILE A 96 15.87 2.67 18.70
C ILE A 96 16.95 1.65 18.31
N GLU A 97 17.16 0.64 19.14
CA GLU A 97 18.10 -0.48 18.93
C GLU A 97 17.63 -1.73 19.71
N ILE A 98 18.38 -2.83 19.59
CA ILE A 98 18.15 -4.05 20.39
C ILE A 98 18.18 -3.70 21.88
N ASP A 99 17.16 -4.16 22.62
CA ASP A 99 16.97 -3.93 24.05
C ASP A 99 16.92 -2.45 24.49
N LYS A 100 16.62 -1.52 23.55
CA LYS A 100 16.44 -0.09 23.83
C LYS A 100 15.03 0.38 23.42
N PRO A 101 13.99 0.08 24.22
CA PRO A 101 12.63 0.54 23.95
C PRO A 101 12.51 2.06 24.12
N LEU A 102 11.69 2.71 23.30
CA LEU A 102 11.36 4.13 23.42
C LEU A 102 10.19 4.40 24.37
N MET A 103 9.59 3.35 24.96
CA MET A 103 8.37 3.43 25.76
C MET A 103 7.18 4.07 25.00
N VAL A 104 7.21 3.99 23.67
CA VAL A 104 6.15 4.41 22.77
C VAL A 104 5.62 3.17 22.07
N SER A 105 4.30 3.02 22.02
CA SER A 105 3.62 1.96 21.28
C SER A 105 2.51 2.53 20.41
N ALA A 106 2.11 1.76 19.39
CA ALA A 106 0.95 2.04 18.56
C ALA A 106 -0.07 0.90 18.64
N ASP A 107 -1.30 1.22 19.03
CA ASP A 107 -2.37 0.23 19.24
C ASP A 107 -3.29 0.04 18.01
N SER A 108 -3.08 0.80 16.94
CA SER A 108 -3.90 0.77 15.72
C SER A 108 -3.11 1.33 14.53
N LEU A 109 -3.61 1.14 13.31
CA LEU A 109 -2.98 1.73 12.12
C LEU A 109 -2.96 3.26 12.16
N THR A 110 -4.02 3.86 12.70
CA THR A 110 -4.12 5.31 12.89
C THR A 110 -3.08 5.82 13.87
N ASP A 111 -3.02 5.23 15.06
CA ASP A 111 -2.00 5.58 16.07
C ASP A 111 -0.59 5.35 15.51
N PHE A 112 -0.38 4.27 14.75
CA PHE A 112 0.91 3.95 14.15
C PHE A 112 1.43 5.03 13.21
N TYR A 113 0.63 5.50 12.24
CA TYR A 113 1.11 6.57 11.35
C TYR A 113 1.29 7.90 12.08
N GLU A 114 0.48 8.19 13.10
CA GLU A 114 0.63 9.41 13.93
C GLU A 114 1.95 9.38 14.71
N LYS A 115 2.32 8.23 15.30
CA LYS A 115 3.62 8.06 15.96
C LYS A 115 4.79 8.14 15.00
N ILE A 116 4.66 7.62 13.78
CA ILE A 116 5.73 7.72 12.77
C ILE A 116 6.16 9.17 12.54
N GLN A 117 5.27 10.17 12.63
CA GLN A 117 5.68 11.57 12.42
C GLN A 117 6.66 12.08 13.48
N SER A 118 6.46 11.69 14.73
CA SER A 118 7.19 12.24 15.89
C SER A 118 8.38 11.40 16.32
N ILE A 119 8.40 10.10 15.98
CA ILE A 119 9.46 9.19 16.41
C ILE A 119 10.80 9.51 15.75
N ASP A 120 11.89 9.19 16.43
CA ASP A 120 13.25 9.33 15.90
C ASP A 120 13.41 8.47 14.65
N VAL A 121 14.01 9.07 13.61
CA VAL A 121 14.28 8.42 12.33
C VAL A 121 15.12 7.14 12.49
N LYS A 122 16.01 7.08 13.50
CA LYS A 122 16.78 5.87 13.81
C LYS A 122 15.89 4.69 14.18
N SER A 123 14.79 4.94 14.89
CA SER A 123 13.81 3.89 15.21
C SER A 123 13.09 3.40 13.96
N ILE A 124 12.76 4.31 13.04
CA ILE A 124 12.16 3.96 11.75
C ILE A 124 13.08 3.06 10.94
N GLU A 125 14.36 3.43 10.81
CA GLU A 125 15.35 2.65 10.09
C GLU A 125 15.60 1.28 10.75
N PHE A 126 15.71 1.26 12.08
CA PHE A 126 15.87 0.04 12.88
C PHE A 126 14.76 -0.97 12.58
N HIS A 127 13.50 -0.58 12.72
CA HIS A 127 12.37 -1.47 12.49
C HIS A 127 12.16 -1.83 11.02
N THR A 128 12.41 -0.90 10.09
CA THR A 128 12.29 -1.17 8.65
C THR A 128 13.31 -2.21 8.20
N SER A 129 14.57 -2.07 8.61
CA SER A 129 15.65 -3.00 8.23
C SER A 129 15.39 -4.43 8.73
N ARG A 130 14.75 -4.56 9.89
CA ARG A 130 14.38 -5.83 10.53
C ARG A 130 13.04 -6.41 10.06
N ARG A 131 12.31 -5.69 9.20
CA ARG A 131 10.99 -6.08 8.70
C ARG A 131 9.90 -6.04 9.77
N ASP A 132 10.13 -5.37 10.90
CA ASP A 132 9.20 -5.39 12.04
C ASP A 132 7.84 -4.78 11.64
N PHE A 133 7.86 -3.69 10.87
CA PHE A 133 6.63 -3.02 10.41
C PHE A 133 5.78 -3.92 9.52
N GLU A 134 6.34 -4.51 8.46
CA GLU A 134 5.56 -5.37 7.56
C GLU A 134 5.07 -6.65 8.24
N LEU A 135 5.82 -7.20 9.20
CA LEU A 135 5.41 -8.38 9.96
C LEU A 135 4.25 -8.07 10.89
N TRP A 136 4.28 -6.92 11.57
CA TRP A 136 3.17 -6.48 12.41
C TRP A 136 1.91 -6.21 11.57
N ILE A 137 2.04 -5.50 10.45
CA ILE A 137 0.90 -5.26 9.53
C ILE A 137 0.34 -6.57 8.97
N HIS A 138 1.20 -7.52 8.61
CA HIS A 138 0.77 -8.85 8.18
C HIS A 138 0.02 -9.59 9.29
N PHE A 139 0.47 -9.48 10.54
CA PHE A 139 -0.21 -10.04 11.71
C PHE A 139 -1.60 -9.42 11.94
N LEU A 140 -1.79 -8.13 11.65
CA LEU A 140 -3.11 -7.50 11.68
C LEU A 140 -4.03 -8.00 10.55
N GLY A 141 -3.47 -8.59 9.50
CA GLY A 141 -4.19 -9.17 8.36
C GLY A 141 -4.22 -8.30 7.10
N ASP A 142 -3.51 -7.17 7.05
CA ASP A 142 -3.43 -6.32 5.86
C ASP A 142 -2.26 -6.71 4.95
N VAL A 143 -2.48 -7.74 4.14
CA VAL A 143 -1.47 -8.27 3.22
C VAL A 143 -1.02 -7.24 2.16
N GLU A 144 -1.91 -6.34 1.74
CA GLU A 144 -1.57 -5.30 0.76
C GLU A 144 -0.60 -4.29 1.37
N LEU A 145 -0.91 -3.77 2.57
CA LEU A 145 -0.05 -2.80 3.23
C LEU A 145 1.31 -3.41 3.61
N ALA A 146 1.32 -4.65 4.10
CA ALA A 146 2.57 -5.36 4.39
C ALA A 146 3.47 -5.45 3.14
N LYS A 147 2.89 -5.76 1.98
CA LYS A 147 3.64 -5.82 0.72
C LYS A 147 4.17 -4.45 0.31
N ARG A 148 3.40 -3.37 0.50
CA ARG A 148 3.86 -1.99 0.22
C ARG A 148 5.05 -1.61 1.10
N LEU A 149 5.02 -1.95 2.39
CA LEU A 149 6.13 -1.68 3.29
C LEU A 149 7.39 -2.49 2.93
N SER A 150 7.24 -3.75 2.49
CA SER A 150 8.38 -4.54 1.97
C SER A 150 9.05 -3.88 0.77
N MET A 151 8.27 -3.30 -0.14
CA MET A 151 8.83 -2.58 -1.30
C MET A 151 9.58 -1.31 -0.89
N LEU A 152 9.11 -0.59 0.14
CA LEU A 152 9.83 0.59 0.65
C LEU A 152 11.17 0.19 1.27
N ARG A 153 11.20 -0.92 2.01
CA ARG A 153 12.46 -1.49 2.53
C ARG A 153 13.41 -1.86 1.38
N GLU A 154 12.91 -2.55 0.37
CA GLU A 154 13.70 -2.98 -0.81
C GLU A 154 14.21 -1.81 -1.66
N ALA A 155 13.54 -0.64 -1.60
CA ALA A 155 14.00 0.57 -2.25
C ALA A 155 15.23 1.22 -1.60
N ASN A 156 15.72 0.66 -0.47
CA ASN A 156 16.89 1.15 0.27
C ASN A 156 16.84 2.65 0.61
N LEU A 157 15.64 3.15 0.91
CA LEU A 157 15.43 4.51 1.40
C LEU A 157 15.94 4.61 2.84
N THR A 158 16.44 5.77 3.22
CA THR A 158 16.94 6.08 4.57
C THR A 158 16.48 7.46 5.02
N GLY A 159 16.71 7.76 6.29
CA GLY A 159 16.46 9.07 6.87
C GLY A 159 14.99 9.51 6.80
N GLU A 160 14.81 10.82 6.73
CA GLU A 160 13.49 11.45 6.69
C GLU A 160 12.68 11.06 5.44
N GLU A 161 13.33 10.69 4.34
CA GLU A 161 12.63 10.21 3.15
C GLU A 161 11.96 8.85 3.40
N LEU A 162 12.66 7.91 4.05
CA LEU A 162 12.06 6.64 4.44
C LEU A 162 10.87 6.86 5.38
N LYS A 163 11.07 7.69 6.41
CA LYS A 163 10.04 8.05 7.40
C LYS A 163 8.79 8.63 6.74
N ARG A 164 8.98 9.61 5.85
CA ARG A 164 7.90 10.25 5.08
C ARG A 164 7.15 9.23 4.21
N ARG A 165 7.86 8.35 3.52
CA ARG A 165 7.26 7.34 2.63
C ARG A 165 6.45 6.30 3.38
N ILE A 166 6.94 5.82 4.53
CA ILE A 166 6.19 4.91 5.40
C ILE A 166 4.92 5.60 5.90
N TYR A 167 5.06 6.83 6.44
CA TYR A 167 3.92 7.63 6.90
C TYR A 167 2.84 7.78 5.82
N GLU A 168 3.21 8.24 4.62
CA GLU A 168 2.27 8.43 3.51
C GLU A 168 1.59 7.13 3.09
N THR A 169 2.33 6.03 3.08
CA THR A 169 1.82 4.71 2.69
C THR A 169 0.78 4.19 3.69
N VAL A 170 1.09 4.27 4.99
CA VAL A 170 0.16 3.82 6.04
C VAL A 170 -1.06 4.75 6.12
N LYS A 171 -0.85 6.07 6.04
CA LYS A 171 -1.95 7.05 6.07
C LYS A 171 -2.90 6.85 4.89
N SER A 172 -2.37 6.75 3.68
CA SER A 172 -3.17 6.51 2.46
C SER A 172 -4.01 5.24 2.57
N ARG A 173 -3.44 4.19 3.19
CA ARG A 173 -4.17 2.95 3.45
C ARG A 173 -5.27 3.14 4.48
N CYS A 174 -5.03 3.87 5.57
CA CYS A 174 -6.06 4.18 6.56
C CYS A 174 -7.25 4.92 5.91
N GLU A 175 -6.96 5.94 5.10
CA GLU A 175 -7.99 6.70 4.38
C GLU A 175 -8.79 5.81 3.40
N GLU A 176 -8.14 4.84 2.75
CA GLU A 176 -8.81 3.85 1.91
C GLU A 176 -9.77 2.98 2.71
N LEU A 177 -9.30 2.39 3.81
CA LEU A 177 -10.13 1.55 4.68
C LEU A 177 -11.29 2.35 5.27
N GLN A 178 -11.08 3.61 5.65
CA GLN A 178 -12.14 4.48 6.17
C GLN A 178 -13.24 4.74 5.14
N ARG A 179 -12.88 4.93 3.86
CA ARG A 179 -13.89 5.05 2.78
C ARG A 179 -14.73 3.78 2.61
N MET A 180 -14.13 2.60 2.80
CA MET A 180 -14.85 1.32 2.77
C MET A 180 -15.82 1.15 3.95
N VAL A 181 -15.51 1.75 5.10
CA VAL A 181 -16.40 1.73 6.28
C VAL A 181 -17.54 2.74 6.15
N SER A 182 -17.26 3.91 5.57
CA SER A 182 -18.22 5.00 5.42
C SER A 182 -19.14 4.87 4.20
N SER A 183 -18.89 3.90 3.32
CA SER A 183 -19.77 3.53 2.19
C SER A 183 -20.81 2.49 2.58
#